data_AF-A0A1D1VZV3-F1
#
_entry.id   AF-A0A1D1VZV3-F1
#
_cell.length_a   1.000
_cell.length_b   1.000
_cell.length_c   1.000
_cell.angle_alpha   90.00
_cell.angle_beta   90.00
_cell.angle_gamma   90.00
#
_symmetry.space_group_name_H-M   'P 1'
#
loop_
_entity.id
_entity.type
_entity.pdbx_description
1 polymer ?
#
loop_
_entity_poly.entity_id
_entity_poly.type
_entity_poly.pdbx_seq_one_letter_code
_entity_poly.pdbx_strand_id
1 'polypeptide(L)'
;MSILNLGRQAVLRTLAFAFPRPPSLLPPSIAICSAVSPPTVVWPTAPSLWGVAPCRTYVVRDILTLRCDGCYFAKRQGIRYVECRLRPRHKQKQKIRTKHWCWSNWNLRNVW
;
A
#
# COMPACT_ATOMS: atom_id res chain seq x y z
N MET A 1 41.21 -28.02 -20.39
CA MET A 1 40.33 -28.96 -21.10
C MET A 1 39.04 -28.22 -21.46
N SER A 2 38.91 -27.85 -22.73
CA SER A 2 37.75 -27.15 -23.28
C SER A 2 36.72 -28.17 -23.73
N ILE A 3 35.46 -28.06 -23.30
CA ILE A 3 34.32 -28.66 -24.01
C ILE A 3 33.17 -27.66 -23.99
N LEU A 4 32.91 -27.11 -25.17
CA LEU A 4 31.73 -26.35 -25.54
C LEU A 4 30.49 -27.25 -25.44
N ASN A 5 29.43 -26.80 -24.79
CA ASN A 5 28.10 -27.36 -25.02
C ASN A 5 27.21 -26.31 -25.69
N LEU A 6 27.18 -26.45 -27.02
CA LEU A 6 26.25 -25.90 -27.97
C LEU A 6 24.93 -26.68 -27.83
N GLY A 7 23.80 -26.03 -27.55
CA GLY A 7 22.62 -26.79 -27.16
C GLY A 7 21.26 -26.10 -27.26
N ARG A 8 20.89 -25.74 -28.49
CA ARG A 8 19.52 -25.75 -29.03
C ARG A 8 18.47 -24.75 -28.49
N GLN A 9 18.15 -23.86 -29.42
CA GLN A 9 16.97 -23.01 -29.52
C GLN A 9 15.67 -23.82 -29.46
N ALA A 10 14.64 -23.29 -28.79
CA ALA A 10 13.26 -23.73 -28.92
C ALA A 10 12.34 -22.52 -29.14
N VAL A 11 12.22 -22.17 -30.41
CA VAL A 11 11.04 -21.74 -31.17
C VAL A 11 9.87 -21.11 -30.41
N LEU A 12 9.65 -19.83 -30.73
CA LEU A 12 8.43 -19.03 -30.55
C LEU A 12 7.16 -19.76 -31.03
N ARG A 13 6.10 -19.76 -30.21
CA ARG A 13 4.72 -19.82 -30.71
C ARG A 13 3.80 -18.89 -29.92
N THR A 14 3.74 -17.67 -30.42
CA THR A 14 2.69 -16.68 -30.19
C THR A 14 1.39 -17.21 -30.80
N LEU A 15 0.32 -17.32 -30.02
CA LEU A 15 -1.04 -17.43 -30.57
C LEU A 15 -1.86 -16.27 -30.01
N ALA A 16 -1.98 -15.24 -30.85
CA ALA A 16 -2.89 -14.13 -30.66
C ALA A 16 -4.31 -14.62 -30.99
N PHE A 17 -5.16 -14.75 -29.98
CA PHE A 17 -6.59 -14.90 -30.20
C PHE A 17 -7.22 -13.51 -30.32
N ALA A 18 -7.38 -13.06 -31.56
CA ALA A 18 -8.23 -11.93 -31.91
C ALA A 18 -9.69 -12.37 -31.77
N PHE A 19 -10.38 -11.88 -30.74
CA PHE A 19 -11.84 -12.05 -30.62
C PHE A 19 -12.55 -10.97 -31.46
N PRO A 20 -13.46 -11.35 -32.37
CA PRO A 20 -14.25 -10.40 -33.15
C PRO A 20 -15.30 -9.71 -32.28
N ARG A 21 -15.41 -8.40 -32.51
CA ARG A 21 -16.31 -7.42 -31.90
C ARG A 21 -17.72 -7.54 -32.49
N PRO A 22 -18.79 -7.79 -31.72
CA PRO A 22 -20.14 -7.64 -32.22
C PRO A 22 -20.63 -6.17 -32.15
N PRO A 23 -21.48 -5.74 -33.10
CA PRO A 23 -21.96 -4.36 -33.24
C PRO A 23 -23.08 -3.99 -32.25
N SER A 24 -23.12 -2.69 -31.98
CA SER A 24 -24.07 -1.91 -31.19
C SER A 24 -25.53 -1.99 -31.66
N LEU A 25 -26.47 -2.08 -30.72
CA LEU A 25 -27.89 -1.77 -30.92
C LEU A 25 -28.44 -1.00 -29.71
N LEU A 26 -28.75 0.29 -29.93
CA LEU A 26 -29.55 1.14 -29.04
C LEU A 26 -31.04 0.94 -29.38
N PRO A 27 -31.93 0.99 -28.37
CA PRO A 27 -33.27 1.52 -28.61
C PRO A 27 -33.71 2.45 -27.43
N PRO A 28 -34.92 3.05 -27.46
CA PRO A 28 -35.09 4.49 -27.63
C PRO A 28 -35.48 5.21 -26.33
N SER A 29 -35.35 6.53 -26.40
CA SER A 29 -35.82 7.51 -25.42
C SER A 29 -37.20 7.22 -24.87
N ILE A 30 -37.27 7.00 -23.56
CA ILE A 30 -38.52 7.11 -22.79
C ILE A 30 -38.44 8.42 -22.03
N ALA A 31 -39.36 9.33 -22.36
CA ALA A 31 -39.51 10.64 -21.74
C ALA A 31 -39.67 10.51 -20.23
N ILE A 32 -38.86 11.23 -19.47
CA ILE A 32 -39.03 11.37 -18.02
C ILE A 32 -39.74 12.70 -17.77
N CYS A 33 -40.96 12.58 -17.26
CA CYS A 33 -41.85 13.67 -16.90
C CYS A 33 -41.27 14.53 -15.77
N SER A 34 -41.46 15.84 -15.91
CA SER A 34 -41.61 16.88 -14.87
C SER A 34 -40.80 16.75 -13.59
N ALA A 35 -39.64 17.40 -13.57
CA ALA A 35 -38.94 17.73 -12.33
C ALA A 35 -39.62 18.96 -11.68
N VAL A 36 -40.44 18.72 -10.65
CA VAL A 36 -40.79 19.74 -9.66
C VAL A 36 -39.52 19.99 -8.85
N SER A 37 -38.92 21.17 -9.00
CA SER A 37 -37.75 21.60 -8.25
C SER A 37 -38.11 21.66 -6.75
N PRO A 38 -37.48 20.85 -5.87
CA PRO A 38 -37.60 21.09 -4.43
C PRO A 38 -36.86 22.39 -4.08
N PRO A 39 -37.34 23.15 -3.09
CA PRO A 39 -36.71 24.39 -2.67
C PRO A 39 -35.27 24.12 -2.24
N THR A 40 -34.35 24.90 -2.82
CA THR A 40 -32.93 24.88 -2.49
C THR A 40 -32.74 25.32 -1.04
N VAL A 41 -32.77 24.36 -0.12
CA VAL A 41 -32.33 24.59 1.27
C VAL A 41 -30.81 24.70 1.20
N VAL A 42 -30.32 25.95 1.26
CA VAL A 42 -28.90 26.25 1.38
C VAL A 42 -28.49 25.91 2.81
N TRP A 43 -28.07 24.67 3.02
CA TRP A 43 -27.48 24.26 4.29
C TRP A 43 -26.13 24.97 4.46
N PRO A 44 -25.85 25.62 5.61
CA PRO A 44 -24.54 26.15 5.88
C PRO A 44 -23.56 24.98 5.89
N THR A 45 -22.63 24.99 4.93
CA THR A 45 -21.58 23.97 4.80
C THR A 45 -20.65 24.14 5.99
N ALA A 46 -20.92 23.41 7.08
CA ALA A 46 -19.99 23.32 8.19
C ALA A 46 -18.64 22.87 7.61
N PRO A 47 -17.51 23.52 7.95
CA PRO A 47 -16.21 23.10 7.47
C PRO A 47 -16.01 21.65 7.87
N SER A 48 -15.97 20.78 6.86
CA SER A 48 -15.77 19.35 7.04
C SER A 48 -14.43 19.13 7.72
N LEU A 49 -14.48 18.86 9.03
CA LEU A 49 -13.34 18.45 9.85
C LEU A 49 -12.82 17.04 9.44
N TRP A 50 -13.38 16.44 8.39
CA TRP A 50 -13.08 15.10 7.89
C TRP A 50 -11.99 15.08 6.80
N GLY A 51 -11.01 15.98 6.90
CA GLY A 51 -9.92 16.12 5.92
C GLY A 51 -8.59 15.49 6.33
N VAL A 52 -8.48 14.88 7.52
CA VAL A 52 -7.22 14.27 7.94
C VAL A 52 -7.09 12.90 7.30
N ALA A 53 -6.46 12.85 6.11
CA ALA A 53 -6.05 11.60 5.52
C ALA A 53 -5.18 10.83 6.54
N PRO A 54 -5.53 9.59 6.91
CA PRO A 54 -4.75 8.84 7.88
C PRO A 54 -3.32 8.63 7.34
N CYS A 55 -2.37 9.34 7.93
CA CYS A 55 -0.94 9.13 7.69
C CYS A 55 -0.57 7.72 8.15
N ARG A 56 -0.50 6.77 7.21
CA ARG A 56 -0.24 5.37 7.53
C ARG A 56 1.17 5.21 8.11
N THR A 57 1.24 4.86 9.38
CA THR A 57 2.47 4.64 10.14
C THR A 57 3.14 3.30 9.79
N TYR A 58 4.41 3.14 10.20
CA TYR A 58 5.17 1.90 10.02
C TYR A 58 4.61 0.75 10.86
N VAL A 59 4.56 -0.45 10.29
CA VAL A 59 4.25 -1.66 11.05
C VAL A 59 5.50 -2.12 11.79
N VAL A 60 5.45 -2.18 13.12
CA VAL A 60 6.57 -2.66 13.93
C VAL A 60 6.63 -4.19 13.90
N ARG A 61 7.79 -4.76 13.60
CA ARG A 61 8.04 -6.21 13.53
C ARG A 61 9.42 -6.56 14.10
N ASP A 62 9.56 -7.75 14.67
CA ASP A 62 10.87 -8.26 15.11
C ASP A 62 11.75 -8.65 13.90
N ILE A 63 11.16 -9.34 12.92
CA ILE A 63 11.82 -9.74 11.68
C ILE A 63 11.21 -8.95 10.52
N LEU A 64 12.07 -8.31 9.75
CA LEU A 64 11.69 -7.49 8.60
C LEU A 64 11.78 -8.32 7.31
N THR A 65 10.75 -8.24 6.47
CA THR A 65 10.72 -8.96 5.19
C THR A 65 10.33 -8.04 4.04
N LEU A 66 10.95 -8.26 2.88
CA LEU A 66 10.59 -7.61 1.63
C LEU A 66 9.38 -8.35 1.02
N ARG A 67 8.34 -7.61 0.61
CA ARG A 67 7.08 -8.19 0.10
C ARG A 67 6.85 -7.97 -1.39
N CYS A 68 7.61 -7.06 -1.99
CA CYS A 68 7.56 -6.75 -3.42
C CYS A 68 8.89 -6.14 -3.87
N ASP A 69 9.08 -6.00 -5.18
CA ASP A 69 10.33 -5.49 -5.77
C ASP A 69 10.62 -4.03 -5.40
N GLY A 70 9.59 -3.25 -5.08
CA GLY A 70 9.74 -1.88 -4.59
C GLY A 70 10.14 -1.77 -3.12
N CYS A 71 10.25 -2.88 -2.38
CA CYS A 71 10.69 -2.89 -0.98
C CYS A 71 12.21 -2.91 -0.89
N TYR A 72 12.77 -2.12 0.03
CA TYR A 72 14.21 -2.15 0.32
C TYR A 72 14.48 -1.92 1.81
N PHE A 73 15.61 -2.43 2.28
CA PHE A 73 16.07 -2.20 3.65
C PHE A 73 16.72 -0.82 3.77
N ALA A 74 16.38 -0.10 4.83
CA ALA A 74 17.02 1.16 5.20
C ALA A 74 17.41 1.12 6.69
N LYS A 75 18.51 1.78 7.05
CA LYS A 75 18.93 1.95 8.44
C LYS A 75 18.92 3.44 8.79
N ARG A 76 18.16 3.82 9.81
CA ARG A 76 18.09 5.20 10.32
C ARG A 76 18.26 5.17 11.83
N GLN A 77 19.18 5.98 12.37
CA GLN A 77 19.42 6.08 13.82
C GLN A 77 19.66 4.71 14.48
N GLY A 78 20.39 3.81 13.80
CA GLY A 78 20.66 2.45 14.31
C GLY A 78 19.51 1.44 14.12
N ILE A 79 18.31 1.89 13.77
CA ILE A 79 17.11 1.05 13.62
C ILE A 79 16.95 0.63 12.16
N ARG A 80 16.59 -0.65 11.92
CA ARG A 80 16.28 -1.14 10.57
C ARG A 80 14.82 -0.86 10.20
N TYR A 81 14.61 -0.55 8.94
CA TYR A 81 13.31 -0.28 8.33
C TYR A 81 13.19 -1.05 7.01
N VAL A 82 11.95 -1.37 6.64
CA VAL A 82 11.60 -1.67 5.24
C VAL A 82 10.87 -0.46 4.72
N GLU A 83 11.40 0.12 3.65
CA GLU A 83 10.75 1.19 2.89
C GLU A 83 10.19 0.61 1.60
N CYS A 84 9.14 1.24 1.09
CA CYS A 84 8.54 0.85 -0.18
C CYS A 84 8.06 2.07 -0.94
N ARG A 85 8.49 2.19 -2.19
CA ARG A 85 8.09 3.30 -3.08
C ARG A 85 6.69 3.10 -3.67
N LEU A 86 6.31 1.85 -3.90
CA LEU A 86 5.07 1.49 -4.59
C LEU A 86 3.88 1.38 -3.64
N ARG A 87 4.08 0.76 -2.47
CA ARG A 87 3.00 0.39 -1.55
C ARG A 87 3.34 0.86 -0.14
N PRO A 88 2.71 1.93 0.39
CA PRO A 88 2.98 2.39 1.76
C PRO A 88 2.61 1.32 2.80
N ARG A 89 1.78 0.34 2.42
CA ARG A 89 1.41 -0.76 3.31
C ARG A 89 2.55 -1.68 3.72
N HIS A 90 3.64 -1.68 2.95
CA HIS A 90 4.80 -2.53 3.17
C HIS A 90 5.84 -1.89 4.10
N LYS A 91 5.64 -0.64 4.51
CA LYS A 91 6.57 0.06 5.41
C LYS A 91 6.61 -0.62 6.78
N GLN A 92 7.78 -1.08 7.18
CA GLN A 92 8.00 -1.78 8.45
C GLN A 92 9.15 -1.14 9.24
N LYS A 93 9.07 -1.21 10.57
CA LYS A 93 10.11 -0.74 11.51
C LYS A 93 10.55 -1.91 12.40
N GLN A 94 11.85 -2.07 12.61
CA GLN A 94 12.37 -3.07 13.55
C GLN A 94 11.94 -2.73 14.98
N LYS A 95 11.41 -3.73 15.69
CA LYS A 95 11.12 -3.63 17.11
C LYS A 95 12.43 -3.47 17.88
N ILE A 96 12.58 -2.37 18.59
CA ILE A 96 13.71 -2.15 19.50
C ILE A 96 13.36 -2.83 20.81
N ARG A 97 14.18 -3.77 21.26
CA ARG A 97 14.10 -4.29 22.61
C ARG A 97 14.78 -3.30 23.54
N THR A 98 14.08 -2.23 23.92
CA THR A 98 14.54 -1.43 25.05
C THR A 98 14.43 -2.33 26.27
N LYS A 99 15.54 -2.61 26.96
CA LYS A 99 15.47 -3.15 28.32
C LYS A 99 14.58 -2.18 29.10
N HIS A 100 13.48 -2.67 29.67
CA HIS A 100 12.57 -1.86 30.48
C HIS A 100 13.39 -1.10 31.54
N TRP A 101 13.59 0.20 31.35
CA TRP A 101 14.30 1.04 32.34
C TRP A 101 13.51 1.17 33.64
N CYS A 102 12.20 0.87 33.61
CA CYS A 102 11.28 1.12 34.71
C CYS A 102 11.59 0.32 35.99
N TRP A 103 12.27 -0.83 35.91
CA TRP A 103 12.54 -1.65 37.10
C TRP A 103 14.01 -1.64 37.54
N SER A 104 14.94 -1.23 36.68
CA SER A 104 16.36 -1.14 37.06
C SER A 104 16.68 0.10 37.91
N ASN A 105 15.78 1.10 37.97
CA ASN A 105 15.96 2.33 38.76
C ASN A 105 15.02 2.42 39.98
N TRP A 106 14.38 1.32 40.39
CA TRP A 106 13.55 1.25 41.60
C TRP A 106 14.36 0.87 42.86
N ASN A 107 15.69 0.95 42.80
CA ASN A 107 16.60 0.61 43.91
C ASN A 107 17.47 1.78 44.39
N LEU A 108 17.19 3.02 43.96
CA LEU A 108 17.91 4.23 44.39
C LEU A 108 17.08 5.18 45.27
N ARG A 109 15.91 4.74 45.77
CA ARG A 109 15.05 5.58 46.65
C ARG A 109 14.82 5.03 48.06
N ASN A 110 15.44 3.91 48.45
CA ASN A 110 15.30 3.32 49.79
C ASN A 110 16.64 3.21 50.54
N VAL A 111 17.55 4.16 50.33
CA VAL A 111 18.77 4.33 51.14
C VAL A 111 18.68 5.67 51.86
N TRP A 112 17.73 5.80 52.79
CA TRP A 112 17.73 6.77 53.90
C TRP A 112 16.77 6.23 54.95
#